data_AF-A0A2D6Q4A0-F1
#
_entry.id   AF-A0A2D6Q4A0-F1
#
_cell.length_a   1.000
_cell.length_b   1.000
_cell.length_c   1.000
_cell.angle_alpha   90.00
_cell.angle_beta   90.00
_cell.angle_gamma   90.00
#
_symmetry.space_group_name_H-M   'P 1'
#
loop_
_entity.id
_entity.type
_entity.pdbx_description
1 polymer ?
#
loop_
_entity_poly.entity_id
_entity_poly.type
_entity_poly.pdbx_seq_one_letter_code
_entity_poly.pdbx_strand_id
1 'polypeptide(L)'
;GRVQLYDGRTDEPFEEETVAGVGYIMKLTHMVEDKTHARSTGPYSLVTQQPLGGKAQMGGQRLGEMEVWALEAHRAAHTLQEMLTVKSDDIVGRARAFEAIVKGSEIPEATVPESFKVLVRELNSLGLDIETTGELVEEKKEEAEEVKEIAAASVEGEETPTAIQAKGKGE
;
A
#
# COMPACT_ATOMS: atom_id res chain seq x y z
N GLY A 1 24.48 -18.58 42.75
CA GLY A 1 23.28 -18.25 41.94
C GLY A 1 23.36 -18.86 40.56
N ARG A 2 23.81 -20.11 40.46
CA ARG A 2 23.73 -20.95 39.26
C ARG A 2 23.05 -22.25 39.69
N VAL A 3 22.22 -22.79 38.82
CA VAL A 3 21.42 -24.00 39.07
C VAL A 3 21.42 -24.85 37.81
N GLN A 4 21.35 -26.17 37.99
CA GLN A 4 21.18 -27.12 36.89
C GLN A 4 19.77 -26.98 36.33
N LEU A 5 19.64 -26.59 35.05
CA LEU A 5 18.37 -26.60 34.32
C LEU A 5 18.23 -27.93 33.56
N TYR A 6 16.98 -28.26 33.19
CA TYR A 6 16.64 -29.39 32.33
C TYR A 6 15.82 -28.88 31.15
N ASP A 7 16.07 -29.41 29.94
CA ASP A 7 15.29 -29.06 28.76
C ASP A 7 13.90 -29.71 28.83
N GLY A 8 12.84 -28.89 28.84
CA GLY A 8 11.45 -29.36 28.89
C GLY A 8 10.96 -30.07 27.63
N ARG A 9 11.79 -30.18 26.58
CA ARG A 9 11.47 -30.94 25.36
C ARG A 9 12.07 -32.35 25.34
N THR A 10 13.22 -32.56 25.97
CA THR A 10 13.99 -33.83 25.92
C THR A 10 14.22 -34.48 27.27
N ASP A 11 13.93 -33.78 28.38
CA ASP A 11 14.18 -34.19 29.76
C ASP A 11 15.67 -34.39 30.11
N GLU A 12 16.59 -33.96 29.25
CA GLU A 12 18.03 -34.02 29.50
C GLU A 12 18.52 -32.75 30.25
N PRO A 13 19.55 -32.87 31.12
CA PRO A 13 20.15 -31.72 31.78
C PRO A 13 20.92 -30.85 30.77
N PHE A 14 20.86 -29.52 30.94
CA PHE A 14 21.76 -28.61 30.21
C PHE A 14 23.23 -28.93 30.51
N GLU A 15 24.12 -28.77 29.52
CA GLU A 15 25.55 -29.08 29.66
C GLU A 15 26.25 -28.27 30.76
N GLU A 16 25.78 -27.05 31.03
CA GLU A 16 26.35 -26.14 32.02
C GLU A 16 25.30 -25.59 33.01
N GLU A 17 25.73 -25.31 34.24
CA GLU A 17 24.89 -24.65 35.23
C GLU A 17 24.56 -23.20 34.82
N THR A 18 23.26 -22.88 34.78
CA THR A 18 22.75 -21.59 34.29
C THR A 18 22.37 -20.67 35.45
N VAL A 19 22.56 -19.35 35.29
CA VAL A 19 22.12 -18.35 36.28
C VAL A 19 20.60 -18.22 36.22
N ALA A 20 19.93 -18.55 37.32
CA ALA A 20 18.51 -18.32 37.50
C ALA A 20 18.27 -17.37 38.68
N GLY A 21 17.31 -16.47 38.53
CA GLY A 21 16.98 -15.48 39.54
C GLY A 21 15.65 -14.79 39.24
N VAL A 22 15.21 -13.95 40.17
CA VAL A 22 13.98 -13.17 40.03
C VAL A 22 14.33 -11.83 39.39
N GLY A 23 13.95 -11.66 38.11
CA GLY A 23 14.09 -10.41 37.37
C GLY A 23 12.79 -9.60 37.38
N TYR A 24 12.91 -8.28 37.50
CA TYR A 24 11.77 -7.37 37.30
C TYR A 24 11.70 -6.96 35.83
N ILE A 25 10.70 -7.46 35.10
CA ILE A 25 10.51 -7.19 33.67
C ILE A 25 9.26 -6.34 33.50
N MET A 26 9.38 -5.21 32.79
CA MET A 26 8.27 -4.32 32.50
C MET A 26 7.74 -4.53 31.08
N LYS A 27 6.41 -4.55 30.93
CA LYS A 27 5.76 -4.58 29.62
C LYS A 27 5.64 -3.15 29.08
N LEU A 28 6.17 -2.92 27.87
CA LEU A 28 6.02 -1.65 27.17
C LEU A 28 4.64 -1.55 26.51
N THR A 29 4.20 -0.32 26.25
CA THR A 29 2.90 -0.02 25.61
C THR A 29 2.84 -0.41 24.14
N HIS A 30 3.97 -0.71 23.50
CA HIS A 30 4.04 -1.01 22.08
C HIS A 30 3.66 -2.47 21.77
N MET A 31 2.38 -2.70 21.50
CA MET A 31 1.87 -4.00 21.08
C MET A 31 1.83 -4.14 19.56
N VAL A 32 1.97 -5.37 19.06
CA VAL A 32 1.89 -5.69 17.62
C VAL A 32 0.48 -5.41 17.07
N GLU A 33 -0.54 -5.62 17.89
CA GLU A 33 -1.94 -5.32 17.58
C GLU A 33 -2.13 -3.85 17.15
N ASP A 34 -1.45 -2.93 17.83
CA ASP A 34 -1.51 -1.51 17.51
C ASP A 34 -0.73 -1.13 16.25
N LYS A 35 0.28 -1.93 15.88
CA LYS A 35 1.22 -1.61 14.78
C LYS A 35 0.90 -2.28 13.46
N THR A 36 0.15 -3.37 13.47
CA THR A 36 -0.21 -4.08 12.23
C THR A 36 -1.22 -3.25 11.45
N HIS A 37 -0.98 -3.06 10.15
CA HIS A 37 -1.84 -2.33 9.22
C HIS A 37 -1.69 -2.93 7.82
N ALA A 38 -2.80 -3.04 7.10
CA ALA A 38 -2.85 -3.51 5.74
C ALA A 38 -3.89 -2.70 4.96
N ARG A 39 -3.63 -2.51 3.66
CA ARG A 39 -4.49 -1.73 2.76
C ARG A 39 -4.56 -2.45 1.41
N SER A 40 -5.76 -2.56 0.86
CA SER A 40 -6.01 -2.94 -0.54
C SER A 40 -6.33 -1.70 -1.37
N THR A 41 -7.46 -1.06 -1.09
CA THR A 41 -7.90 0.24 -1.62
C THR A 41 -8.23 1.18 -0.47
N GLY A 42 -8.44 2.47 -0.74
CA GLY A 42 -8.73 3.44 0.30
C GLY A 42 -8.73 4.88 -0.23
N PRO A 43 -8.75 5.88 0.66
CA PRO A 43 -8.82 7.27 0.26
C PRO A 43 -7.51 7.77 -0.39
N TYR A 44 -7.67 8.78 -1.23
CA TYR A 44 -6.61 9.43 -2.00
C TYR A 44 -6.58 10.94 -1.74
N SER A 45 -5.41 11.54 -1.93
CA SER A 45 -5.23 12.99 -1.90
C SER A 45 -5.98 13.67 -3.04
N LEU A 46 -6.66 14.78 -2.76
CA LEU A 46 -7.39 15.54 -3.79
C LEU A 46 -6.49 16.07 -4.90
N VAL A 47 -5.26 16.49 -4.56
CA VAL A 47 -4.34 17.15 -5.49
C VAL A 47 -3.47 16.14 -6.21
N THR A 48 -2.71 15.36 -5.46
CA THR A 48 -1.71 14.43 -6.03
C THR A 48 -2.28 13.08 -6.42
N GLN A 49 -3.53 12.78 -6.02
CA GLN A 49 -4.19 11.50 -6.28
C GLN A 49 -3.45 10.27 -5.74
N GLN A 50 -2.46 10.48 -4.87
CA GLN A 50 -1.73 9.43 -4.17
C GLN A 50 -2.48 8.95 -2.92
N PRO A 51 -2.30 7.68 -2.51
CA PRO A 51 -2.79 7.15 -1.25
C PRO A 51 -2.45 8.05 -0.06
N LEU A 52 -3.42 8.33 0.81
CA LEU A 52 -3.15 9.03 2.08
C LEU A 52 -2.20 8.22 2.98
N GLY A 53 -1.53 8.89 3.91
CA GLY A 53 -0.60 8.26 4.85
C GLY A 53 -1.21 7.95 6.22
N GLY A 54 -0.68 6.95 6.90
CA GLY A 54 -0.99 6.66 8.31
C GLY A 54 -2.15 5.70 8.55
N LYS A 55 -2.03 4.90 9.63
CA LYS A 55 -2.99 3.84 9.98
C LYS A 55 -4.41 4.35 10.18
N ALA A 56 -4.57 5.53 10.81
CA ALA A 56 -5.89 6.10 11.11
C ALA A 56 -6.70 6.49 9.87
N GLN A 57 -6.03 6.78 8.75
CA GLN A 57 -6.68 7.18 7.49
C GLN A 57 -6.75 6.03 6.49
N MET A 58 -6.57 4.78 6.96
CA MET A 58 -6.41 3.61 6.10
C MET A 58 -5.35 3.85 5.01
N GLY A 59 -4.25 4.49 5.42
CA GLY A 59 -3.23 4.99 4.52
C GLY A 59 -2.40 3.89 3.86
N GLY A 60 -1.81 4.22 2.71
CA GLY A 60 -0.85 3.39 2.02
C GLY A 60 0.53 3.43 2.68
N GLN A 61 1.36 2.45 2.34
CA GLN A 61 2.77 2.48 2.71
C GLN A 61 3.54 3.38 1.75
N ARG A 62 4.44 4.20 2.28
CA ARG A 62 5.33 5.01 1.45
C ARG A 62 6.40 4.12 0.82
N LEU A 63 6.48 4.15 -0.51
CA LEU A 63 7.66 3.73 -1.26
C LEU A 63 8.53 4.96 -1.46
N GLY A 64 9.67 5.02 -0.78
CA GLY A 64 10.61 6.14 -0.87
C GLY A 64 11.66 5.92 -1.96
N GLU A 65 12.53 6.91 -2.11
CA GLU A 65 13.64 6.89 -3.09
C GLU A 65 14.57 5.69 -2.85
N MET A 66 14.82 5.32 -1.59
CA MET A 66 15.66 4.17 -1.24
C MET A 66 15.04 2.85 -1.69
N GLU A 67 13.73 2.68 -1.53
CA GLU A 67 13.03 1.49 -1.99
C GLU A 67 12.92 1.44 -3.52
N VAL A 68 12.80 2.60 -4.18
CA VAL A 68 12.90 2.69 -5.65
C VAL A 68 14.26 2.18 -6.13
N TRP A 69 15.36 2.64 -5.52
CA TRP A 69 16.70 2.15 -5.87
C TRP A 69 16.85 0.64 -5.68
N ALA A 70 16.22 0.08 -4.64
CA ALA A 70 16.22 -1.37 -4.43
C ALA A 70 15.55 -2.10 -5.61
N LEU A 71 14.40 -1.63 -6.09
CA LEU A 71 13.71 -2.23 -7.25
C LEU A 71 14.50 -2.06 -8.56
N GLU A 72 15.13 -0.90 -8.76
CA GLU A 72 16.00 -0.64 -9.90
C GLU A 72 17.21 -1.56 -9.92
N ALA A 73 17.87 -1.76 -8.77
CA ALA A 73 19.01 -2.67 -8.64
C ALA A 73 18.64 -4.12 -8.96
N HIS A 74 17.41 -4.53 -8.62
CA HIS A 74 16.87 -5.84 -8.99
C HIS A 74 16.38 -5.93 -10.44
N ARG A 75 16.44 -4.83 -11.21
CA ARG A 75 15.88 -4.74 -12.59
C ARG A 75 14.40 -5.10 -12.65
N ALA A 76 13.65 -4.82 -11.59
CA ALA A 76 12.23 -5.10 -11.50
C ALA A 76 11.40 -4.00 -12.15
N ALA A 77 11.59 -3.78 -13.47
CA ALA A 77 11.02 -2.65 -14.20
C ALA A 77 9.48 -2.58 -14.12
N HIS A 78 8.79 -3.71 -14.37
CA HIS A 78 7.33 -3.77 -14.31
C HIS A 78 6.79 -3.57 -12.88
N THR A 79 7.47 -4.12 -11.88
CA THR A 79 7.08 -3.92 -10.47
C THR A 79 7.26 -2.47 -10.05
N LEU A 80 8.36 -1.84 -10.45
CA LEU A 80 8.59 -0.41 -10.19
C LEU A 80 7.53 0.44 -10.89
N GLN A 81 7.25 0.17 -12.16
CA GLN A 81 6.19 0.87 -12.91
C GLN A 81 4.84 0.71 -12.21
N GLU A 82 4.45 -0.51 -11.83
CA GLU A 82 3.19 -0.79 -11.14
C GLU A 82 3.07 -0.03 -9.82
N MET A 83 4.16 0.07 -9.05
CA MET A 83 4.19 0.84 -7.81
C MET A 83 4.05 2.34 -8.03
N LEU A 84 4.61 2.86 -9.12
CA LEU A 84 4.58 4.29 -9.45
C LEU A 84 3.28 4.72 -10.13
N THR A 85 2.54 3.80 -10.76
CA THR A 85 1.34 4.11 -11.54
C THR A 85 0.07 3.49 -10.94
N VAL A 86 -0.24 2.24 -11.30
CA VAL A 86 -1.50 1.53 -11.02
C VAL A 86 -1.79 1.39 -9.52
N LYS A 87 -0.74 1.28 -8.68
CA LYS A 87 -0.88 1.19 -7.22
C LYS A 87 -0.84 2.55 -6.50
N SER A 88 -0.59 3.65 -7.21
CA SER A 88 -0.40 4.98 -6.64
C SER A 88 -1.42 5.98 -7.18
N ASP A 89 -1.14 6.64 -8.30
CA ASP A 89 -1.81 7.87 -8.72
C ASP A 89 -2.40 7.81 -10.14
N ASP A 90 -2.28 6.69 -10.85
CA ASP A 90 -2.98 6.48 -12.12
C ASP A 90 -4.47 6.21 -11.85
N ILE A 91 -5.31 7.25 -12.01
CA ILE A 91 -6.77 7.17 -11.75
C ILE A 91 -7.45 6.13 -12.64
N VAL A 92 -7.11 6.10 -13.93
CA VAL A 92 -7.76 5.23 -14.91
C VAL A 92 -7.20 3.82 -14.79
N GLY A 93 -5.88 3.71 -14.69
CA GLY A 93 -5.17 2.44 -14.54
C GLY A 93 -5.57 1.69 -13.27
N ARG A 94 -5.72 2.38 -12.12
CA ARG A 94 -6.11 1.71 -10.86
C ARG A 94 -7.54 1.17 -10.91
N ALA A 95 -8.47 1.90 -11.52
CA ALA A 95 -9.86 1.46 -11.64
C ALA A 95 -9.97 0.22 -12.55
N ARG A 96 -9.30 0.27 -13.71
CA ARG A 96 -9.26 -0.87 -14.64
C ARG A 96 -8.52 -2.06 -14.06
N ALA A 97 -7.46 -1.84 -13.28
CA ALA A 97 -6.75 -2.92 -12.60
C ALA A 97 -7.62 -3.60 -11.54
N PHE A 98 -8.39 -2.83 -10.77
CA PHE A 98 -9.35 -3.41 -9.82
C PHE A 98 -10.40 -4.26 -10.55
N GLU A 99 -10.96 -3.74 -11.64
CA GLU A 99 -11.92 -4.47 -12.46
C GLU A 99 -11.32 -5.75 -13.07
N ALA A 100 -10.10 -5.68 -13.59
CA ALA A 100 -9.38 -6.82 -14.15
C ALA A 100 -9.12 -7.90 -13.09
N ILE A 101 -8.73 -7.51 -11.88
CA ILE A 101 -8.53 -8.44 -10.76
C ILE A 101 -9.84 -9.15 -10.40
N VAL A 102 -10.96 -8.43 -10.36
CA VAL A 102 -12.29 -9.02 -10.09
C VAL A 102 -12.73 -9.98 -11.21
N LYS A 103 -12.45 -9.64 -12.47
CA LYS A 103 -12.79 -10.47 -13.64
C LYS A 103 -11.79 -11.61 -13.90
N GLY A 104 -10.63 -11.60 -13.26
CA GLY A 104 -9.54 -12.54 -13.52
C GLY A 104 -8.89 -12.37 -14.90
N SER A 105 -8.98 -11.19 -15.50
CA SER A 105 -8.33 -10.86 -16.77
C SER A 105 -6.95 -10.26 -16.54
N GLU A 106 -6.15 -10.13 -17.60
CA GLU A 106 -4.86 -9.46 -17.53
C GLU A 106 -5.02 -7.98 -17.14
N ILE A 107 -4.08 -7.49 -16.33
CA ILE A 107 -4.04 -6.10 -15.88
C ILE A 107 -3.60 -5.24 -17.08
N PRO A 108 -4.35 -4.19 -17.44
CA PRO A 108 -4.01 -3.34 -18.58
C PRO A 108 -2.73 -2.55 -18.35
N GLU A 109 -2.15 -2.03 -19.44
CA GLU A 109 -0.98 -1.18 -19.36
C GLU A 109 -1.25 0.13 -18.61
N ALA A 110 -0.24 0.59 -17.88
CA ALA A 110 -0.30 1.81 -17.11
C ALA A 110 -0.33 3.06 -18.01
N THR A 111 -1.07 4.08 -17.58
CA THR A 111 -1.12 5.39 -18.25
C THR A 111 -0.22 6.40 -17.54
N VAL A 112 -0.30 7.67 -17.95
CA VAL A 112 0.53 8.75 -17.41
C VAL A 112 0.10 9.08 -15.96
N PRO A 113 1.02 9.03 -14.98
CA PRO A 113 0.77 9.40 -13.59
C PRO A 113 0.17 10.81 -13.43
N GLU A 114 -0.78 10.96 -12.51
CA GLU A 114 -1.34 12.28 -12.20
C GLU A 114 -0.30 13.20 -11.54
N SER A 115 0.65 12.67 -10.77
CA SER A 115 1.73 13.49 -10.20
C SER A 115 2.56 14.16 -11.30
N PHE A 116 2.75 13.51 -12.45
CA PHE A 116 3.46 14.10 -13.59
C PHE A 116 2.62 15.22 -14.26
N LYS A 117 1.31 15.02 -14.41
CA LYS A 117 0.40 16.06 -14.91
C LYS A 117 0.36 17.28 -13.99
N VAL A 118 0.37 17.07 -12.68
CA VAL A 118 0.47 18.14 -11.67
C VAL A 118 1.80 18.89 -11.82
N LEU A 119 2.92 18.18 -11.95
CA LEU A 119 4.25 18.77 -12.17
C LEU A 119 4.27 19.68 -13.41
N VAL A 120 3.76 19.23 -14.55
CA VAL A 120 3.70 20.04 -15.78
C VAL A 120 2.87 21.31 -15.56
N ARG A 121 1.72 21.20 -14.88
CA ARG A 121 0.88 22.38 -14.56
C ARG A 121 1.57 23.35 -13.62
N GLU A 122 2.30 22.86 -12.62
CA GLU A 122 3.08 23.69 -11.70
C GLU A 122 4.20 24.45 -12.42
N LEU A 123 4.91 23.79 -13.34
CA LEU A 123 5.95 24.44 -14.15
C LEU A 123 5.37 25.47 -15.13
N ASN A 124 4.24 25.15 -15.79
CA ASN A 124 3.51 26.08 -16.64
C ASN A 124 3.03 27.33 -15.87
N SER A 125 2.67 27.19 -14.60
CA SER A 125 2.29 28.32 -13.74
C SER A 125 3.43 29.30 -13.48
N LEU A 126 4.69 28.84 -13.60
CA LEU A 126 5.89 29.66 -13.50
C LEU A 126 6.29 30.32 -14.84
N GLY A 127 5.50 30.12 -15.90
CA GLY A 127 5.78 30.63 -17.24
C GLY A 127 6.78 29.78 -18.04
N LEU A 128 7.04 28.53 -17.61
CA LEU A 128 7.83 27.56 -18.37
C LEU A 128 6.87 26.69 -19.18
N ASP A 129 6.95 26.73 -20.51
CA ASP A 129 6.12 25.89 -21.37
C ASP A 129 6.78 24.53 -21.60
N ILE A 130 6.12 23.45 -21.18
CA ILE A 130 6.62 22.09 -21.29
C ILE A 130 5.66 21.28 -22.15
N GLU A 131 6.12 20.95 -23.35
CA GLU A 131 5.41 20.08 -24.28
C GLU A 131 6.12 18.72 -24.39
N THR A 132 5.37 17.63 -24.29
CA THR A 132 5.91 16.29 -24.55
C THR A 132 6.01 16.07 -26.06
N THR A 133 7.23 15.88 -26.55
CA THR A 133 7.51 15.61 -27.96
C THR A 133 7.51 14.09 -28.21
N GLY A 134 6.61 13.60 -29.06
CA GLY A 134 6.49 12.17 -29.39
C GLY A 134 5.16 11.80 -30.05
N GLU A 135 4.99 10.53 -30.41
CA GLU A 135 3.69 9.99 -30.84
C GLU A 135 2.76 9.94 -29.63
N LEU A 136 1.73 10.79 -29.64
CA LEU A 136 0.64 10.73 -28.67
C LEU A 136 -0.14 9.45 -28.92
N VAL A 137 -0.08 8.51 -27.97
CA VAL A 137 -1.07 7.45 -27.91
C VAL A 137 -2.38 8.13 -27.52
N GLU A 138 -3.30 8.30 -28.47
CA GLU A 138 -4.59 8.93 -28.19
C GLU A 138 -5.34 8.12 -27.13
N GLU A 139 -5.49 8.70 -25.94
CA GLU A 139 -6.48 8.24 -24.97
C GLU A 139 -7.87 8.45 -25.59
N LYS A 140 -8.60 7.36 -25.87
CA LYS A 140 -10.01 7.46 -26.26
C LYS A 140 -10.79 8.17 -25.15
N LYS A 141 -11.19 9.41 -25.43
CA LYS A 141 -11.85 10.32 -24.47
C LYS A 141 -13.13 9.75 -23.84
N GLU A 142 -13.87 8.92 -24.57
CA GLU A 142 -15.12 8.31 -24.10
C GLU A 142 -14.88 7.33 -22.93
N GLU A 143 -13.81 6.54 -22.96
CA GLU A 143 -13.48 5.59 -21.89
C GLU A 143 -12.92 6.29 -20.64
N ALA A 144 -12.38 7.50 -20.78
CA ALA A 144 -11.81 8.25 -19.66
C ALA A 144 -12.88 9.00 -18.83
N GLU A 145 -14.01 9.39 -19.44
CA GLU A 145 -15.14 10.00 -18.72
C GLU A 145 -15.92 8.96 -17.91
N GLU A 146 -16.22 7.80 -18.50
CA GLU A 146 -16.94 6.71 -17.83
C GLU A 146 -16.15 6.18 -16.61
N VAL A 147 -14.82 6.05 -16.74
CA VAL A 147 -13.94 5.58 -15.65
C VAL A 147 -13.72 6.65 -14.58
N LYS A 148 -13.78 7.95 -14.92
CA LYS A 148 -13.75 9.05 -13.94
C LYS A 148 -15.01 9.07 -13.08
N GLU A 149 -16.19 8.79 -13.65
CA GLU A 149 -17.43 8.63 -12.87
C GLU A 149 -17.36 7.43 -11.92
N ILE A 150 -16.84 6.29 -12.38
CA ILE A 150 -16.68 5.08 -11.56
C ILE A 150 -15.65 5.31 -10.44
N ALA A 151 -14.54 5.98 -10.74
CA ALA A 151 -13.53 6.34 -9.75
C ALA A 151 -14.07 7.36 -8.73
N ALA A 152 -14.90 8.33 -9.14
CA ALA A 152 -15.56 9.26 -8.23
C ALA A 152 -16.58 8.56 -7.31
N ALA A 153 -17.36 7.62 -7.86
CA ALA A 153 -18.29 6.80 -7.07
C ALA A 153 -17.57 5.89 -6.04
N SER A 154 -16.32 5.49 -6.34
CA SER A 154 -15.47 4.73 -5.40
C SER A 154 -14.94 5.59 -4.24
N VAL A 155 -14.91 6.91 -4.41
CA VAL A 155 -14.42 7.89 -3.41
C VAL A 155 -15.55 8.33 -2.47
N GLU A 156 -16.81 8.28 -2.90
CA GLU A 156 -17.99 8.63 -2.09
C GLU A 156 -18.53 7.48 -1.23
N GLY A 157 -18.00 6.26 -1.37
CA GLY A 157 -18.37 5.10 -0.56
C GLY A 157 -17.79 5.13 0.86
N GLU A 158 -18.14 6.13 1.67
CA GLU A 158 -18.14 5.97 3.13
C GLU A 158 -19.27 5.00 3.49
N GLU A 159 -18.88 3.77 3.84
CA GLU A 159 -19.44 2.89 4.88
C GLU A 159 -19.13 1.44 4.48
N THR A 160 -17.94 0.96 4.84
CA THR A 160 -17.83 -0.49 5.10
C THR A 160 -18.78 -0.80 6.26
N PRO A 161 -19.77 -1.71 6.11
CA PRO A 161 -20.65 -2.04 7.21
C PRO A 161 -19.82 -2.65 8.34
N THR A 162 -19.91 -2.00 9.48
CA THR A 162 -19.48 -2.50 10.77
C THR A 162 -20.01 -3.94 10.98
N ALA A 163 -19.16 -4.80 11.52
CA ALA A 163 -19.46 -6.14 12.07
C ALA A 163 -19.49 -7.35 11.10
N ILE A 164 -18.29 -7.84 10.76
CA ILE A 164 -18.04 -9.29 10.80
C ILE A 164 -17.39 -9.60 12.15
N GLN A 165 -18.20 -9.59 13.20
CA GLN A 165 -18.00 -10.39 14.43
C GLN A 165 -19.30 -10.37 15.25
N ALA A 166 -19.67 -11.56 15.74
CA ALA A 166 -20.80 -11.88 16.63
C ALA A 166 -22.11 -12.38 15.99
N LYS A 167 -22.11 -13.62 15.49
CA LYS A 167 -23.15 -14.63 15.82
C LYS A 167 -22.69 -16.04 15.44
N GLY A 168 -21.71 -16.54 16.19
CA GLY A 168 -21.52 -17.97 16.40
C GLY A 168 -21.94 -18.31 17.83
N LYS A 169 -23.24 -18.48 18.06
CA LYS A 169 -23.83 -19.12 19.25
C LYS A 169 -25.33 -19.35 19.04
N GLY A 170 -25.74 -20.61 19.07
CA GLY A 170 -27.11 -21.04 19.36
C GLY A 170 -27.88 -21.60 18.17
N GLU A 171 -27.63 -22.86 17.84
CA GLU A 171 -28.62 -23.95 17.81
C GLU A 171 -27.90 -25.25 18.21
#